data_AF-A0A9W7D4Z3-F1
#
_entry.id   AF-A0A9W7D4Z3-F1
#
_cell.length_a   1.000
_cell.length_b   1.000
_cell.length_c   1.000
_cell.angle_alpha   90.00
_cell.angle_beta   90.00
_cell.angle_gamma   90.00
#
_symmetry.space_group_name_H-M   'P 1'
#
loop_
_entity.id
_entity.type
_entity.pdbx_description
1 polymer ?
#
loop_
_entity_poly.entity_id
_entity_poly.type
_entity_poly.pdbx_seq_one_letter_code
_entity_poly.pdbx_strand_id
1 'polypeptide(L)'
;MAASKPAPYDFQIVPSAAAKFPAEKGRYHLYVTYSCPFACRALAARNLLGLEDAIGLSVAHPIFQKTKPDDDADEHKGWTFVDPETSSTMTGANGKTYSTAGCIPDTVNHVKFVRDLYEKVDPAPRTFSVPVLWDKKTQTIVSEESAGILRTLDSGFRELVQSNVHLYPEELRAEIDAANNGIVTEVTMSFFKKVFSPSPEEASQAEAKAYEALAKLNAILAEKRFLVGEGVTEADVRLFHTLIRLDVYQQKSEKHLTEYPSIEAVSSAHC
;
A
#
# COMPACT_ATOMS: atom_id res chain seq x y z
N MET A 1 -22.80 2.60 25.28
CA MET A 1 -22.39 3.43 24.14
C MET A 1 -21.13 2.84 23.59
N ALA A 2 -21.09 2.41 22.32
CA ALA A 2 -19.85 1.94 21.72
C ALA A 2 -18.84 3.09 21.76
N ALA A 3 -17.64 2.86 22.30
CA ALA A 3 -16.58 3.85 22.26
C ALA A 3 -16.33 4.25 20.79
N SER A 4 -16.28 5.56 20.52
CA SER A 4 -15.95 6.05 19.18
C SER A 4 -14.56 5.55 18.80
N LYS A 5 -14.42 5.02 17.58
CA LYS A 5 -13.09 4.63 17.07
C LYS A 5 -12.15 5.84 17.17
N PRO A 6 -10.91 5.63 17.61
CA PRO A 6 -9.93 6.72 17.67
C PRO A 6 -9.64 7.24 16.26
N ALA A 7 -9.22 8.51 16.18
CA ALA A 7 -8.79 9.10 14.91
C ALA A 7 -7.60 8.31 14.33
N PRO A 8 -7.53 8.14 13.00
CA PRO A 8 -6.38 7.53 12.36
C PRO A 8 -5.14 8.40 12.55
N TYR A 9 -3.96 7.77 12.53
CA TYR A 9 -2.71 8.51 12.46
C TYR A 9 -2.52 9.07 11.05
N ASP A 10 -2.41 10.38 10.92
CA ASP A 10 -2.21 11.03 9.62
C ASP A 10 -1.44 12.35 9.74
N PHE A 11 -0.19 12.27 10.22
CA PHE A 11 0.74 13.40 10.23
C PHE A 11 1.68 13.35 9.02
N GLN A 12 2.24 14.50 8.69
CA GLN A 12 3.23 14.64 7.61
C GLN A 12 4.64 14.80 8.17
N ILE A 13 5.61 14.26 7.42
CA ILE A 13 7.03 14.60 7.55
C ILE A 13 7.28 15.86 6.72
N VAL A 14 7.88 16.87 7.35
CA VAL A 14 8.10 18.20 6.74
C VAL A 14 9.59 18.49 6.70
N PRO A 15 10.13 19.11 5.62
CA PRO A 15 11.52 19.54 5.54
C PRO A 15 11.76 20.79 6.39
N SER A 16 11.53 20.69 7.69
CA SER A 16 11.75 21.76 8.66
C SER A 16 12.09 21.16 10.00
N ALA A 17 13.25 21.56 10.56
CA ALA A 17 13.72 21.08 11.87
C ALA A 17 12.76 21.41 13.03
N ALA A 18 11.89 22.41 12.86
CA ALA A 18 10.89 22.80 13.85
C ALA A 18 9.57 22.01 13.74
N ALA A 19 9.40 21.18 12.71
CA ALA A 19 8.21 20.37 12.55
C ALA A 19 8.10 19.30 13.64
N LYS A 20 6.88 18.85 13.94
CA LYS A 20 6.63 17.71 14.82
C LYS A 20 7.38 16.46 14.34
N PHE A 21 7.34 16.24 13.03
CA PHE A 21 8.06 15.18 12.32
C PHE A 21 8.94 15.82 11.24
N PRO A 22 10.19 16.21 11.57
CA PRO A 22 11.14 16.76 10.60
C PRO A 22 11.75 15.66 9.73
N ALA A 23 11.97 15.93 8.45
CA ALA A 23 12.70 15.00 7.59
C ALA A 23 14.13 14.77 8.12
N GLU A 24 14.45 13.54 8.46
CA GLU A 24 15.75 13.13 9.01
C GLU A 24 16.11 11.74 8.47
N LYS A 25 17.28 11.60 7.83
CA LYS A 25 17.76 10.28 7.34
C LYS A 25 17.91 9.32 8.51
N GLY A 26 17.40 8.11 8.33
CA GLY A 26 17.49 7.05 9.33
C GLY A 26 16.59 7.23 10.53
N ARG A 27 15.69 8.23 10.58
CA ARG A 27 14.70 8.37 11.68
C ARG A 27 13.45 7.52 11.48
N TYR A 28 13.02 7.34 10.24
CA TYR A 28 11.73 6.73 9.93
C TYR A 28 11.86 5.28 9.48
N HIS A 29 10.78 4.52 9.66
CA HIS A 29 10.69 3.13 9.25
C HIS A 29 9.32 2.85 8.64
N LEU A 30 9.27 2.10 7.55
CA LEU A 30 8.05 1.74 6.87
C LEU A 30 7.73 0.26 7.11
N TYR A 31 6.54 -0.02 7.62
CA TYR A 31 6.02 -1.38 7.75
C TYR A 31 4.97 -1.64 6.68
N VAL A 32 5.17 -2.70 5.89
CA VAL A 32 4.31 -3.06 4.76
C VAL A 32 4.06 -4.57 4.69
N THR A 33 3.28 -4.97 3.69
CA THR A 33 3.23 -6.35 3.20
C THR A 33 3.04 -6.31 1.68
N TYR A 34 3.61 -7.27 0.95
CA TYR A 34 3.45 -7.35 -0.51
C TYR A 34 2.03 -7.72 -0.96
N SER A 35 1.21 -8.31 -0.08
CA SER A 35 -0.18 -8.65 -0.40
C SER A 35 -1.10 -7.42 -0.47
N CYS A 36 -0.77 -6.33 0.24
CA CYS A 36 -1.63 -5.15 0.33
C CYS A 36 -1.25 -4.10 -0.74
N PRO A 37 -2.13 -3.81 -1.71
CA PRO A 37 -1.85 -2.82 -2.75
C PRO A 37 -1.65 -1.41 -2.20
N PHE A 38 -2.35 -1.05 -1.13
CA PHE A 38 -2.18 0.24 -0.44
C PHE A 38 -0.80 0.35 0.21
N ALA A 39 -0.29 -0.74 0.81
CA ALA A 39 1.04 -0.75 1.39
C ALA A 39 2.13 -0.69 0.30
N CYS A 40 1.90 -1.37 -0.82
CA CYS A 40 2.82 -1.34 -1.94
C CYS A 40 2.94 0.03 -2.61
N ARG A 41 1.92 0.91 -2.54
CA ARG A 41 2.04 2.31 -3.00
C ARG A 41 3.10 3.07 -2.21
N ALA A 42 3.06 2.97 -0.88
CA ALA A 42 4.06 3.60 -0.01
C ALA A 42 5.46 3.00 -0.21
N LEU A 43 5.54 1.68 -0.40
CA LEU A 43 6.81 1.02 -0.74
C LEU A 43 7.37 1.48 -2.09
N ALA A 44 6.53 1.57 -3.11
CA ALA A 44 6.94 2.04 -4.42
C ALA A 44 7.43 3.48 -4.35
N ALA A 45 6.75 4.35 -3.59
CA ALA A 45 7.23 5.71 -3.35
C ALA A 45 8.62 5.71 -2.71
N ARG A 46 8.85 4.92 -1.65
CA ARG A 46 10.17 4.78 -1.02
C ARG A 46 11.26 4.44 -2.04
N ASN A 47 11.02 3.47 -2.92
CA ASN A 47 12.03 3.00 -3.86
C ASN A 47 12.20 3.94 -5.08
N LEU A 48 11.10 4.43 -5.66
CA LEU A 48 11.14 5.36 -6.81
C LEU A 48 11.82 6.69 -6.45
N LEU A 49 11.74 7.09 -5.18
CA LEU A 49 12.34 8.32 -4.67
C LEU A 49 13.77 8.14 -4.14
N GLY A 50 14.34 6.92 -4.20
CA GLY A 50 15.70 6.65 -3.71
C GLY A 50 15.85 6.72 -2.19
N LEU A 51 14.76 6.47 -1.44
CA LEU A 51 14.73 6.63 0.03
C LEU A 51 15.17 5.37 0.78
N GLU A 52 15.77 4.38 0.11
CA GLU A 52 16.09 3.09 0.71
C GLU A 52 17.05 3.19 1.90
N ASP A 53 18.03 4.10 1.80
CA ASP A 53 19.01 4.37 2.86
C ASP A 53 18.46 5.36 3.92
N ALA A 54 17.41 6.11 3.60
CA ALA A 54 16.84 7.12 4.48
C ALA A 54 15.72 6.55 5.37
N ILE A 55 14.97 5.56 4.88
CA ILE A 55 13.79 5.00 5.52
C ILE A 55 13.94 3.48 5.60
N GLY A 56 13.97 2.96 6.82
CA GLY A 56 14.04 1.52 7.05
C GLY A 56 12.77 0.81 6.58
N LEU A 57 12.83 -0.52 6.43
CA LEU A 57 11.73 -1.32 5.91
C LEU A 57 11.58 -2.62 6.71
N SER A 58 10.33 -2.97 7.01
CA SER A 58 9.95 -4.33 7.43
C SER A 58 8.74 -4.78 6.62
N VAL A 59 8.74 -6.06 6.26
CA VAL A 59 7.75 -6.67 5.36
C VAL A 59 7.12 -7.85 6.06
N ALA A 60 5.84 -7.69 6.42
CA ALA A 60 5.06 -8.73 7.04
C ALA A 60 4.63 -9.81 6.02
N HIS A 61 4.53 -11.04 6.51
CA HIS A 61 4.12 -12.19 5.72
C HIS A 61 2.68 -12.04 5.21
N PRO A 62 2.36 -12.42 3.96
CA PRO A 62 1.04 -12.25 3.34
C PRO A 62 -0.06 -13.18 3.88
N ILE A 63 0.17 -13.92 4.97
CA ILE A 63 -0.81 -14.85 5.56
C ILE A 63 -1.04 -14.43 7.00
N PHE A 64 -2.29 -14.11 7.33
CA PHE A 64 -2.67 -13.71 8.67
C PHE A 64 -2.50 -14.83 9.70
N GLN A 65 -2.10 -14.43 10.90
CA GLN A 65 -1.91 -15.29 12.08
C GLN A 65 -2.72 -14.76 13.27
N LYS A 66 -3.08 -15.63 14.22
CA LYS A 66 -3.71 -15.21 15.49
C LYS A 66 -2.73 -14.33 16.26
N THR A 67 -3.12 -13.08 16.51
CA THR A 67 -2.22 -12.06 17.06
C THR A 67 -2.02 -12.15 18.56
N LYS A 68 -2.95 -12.80 19.27
CA LYS A 68 -2.80 -13.19 20.68
C LYS A 68 -3.03 -14.70 20.79
N PRO A 69 -2.03 -15.53 20.46
CA PRO A 69 -2.20 -16.98 20.43
C PRO A 69 -2.57 -17.57 21.80
N ASP A 70 -2.16 -16.90 22.89
CA ASP A 70 -2.37 -17.34 24.26
C ASP A 70 -3.68 -16.80 24.90
N ASP A 71 -4.48 -16.04 24.13
CA ASP A 71 -5.78 -15.51 24.57
C ASP A 71 -6.92 -16.12 23.75
N ASP A 72 -7.67 -17.03 24.36
CA ASP A 72 -8.80 -17.71 23.71
C ASP A 72 -10.01 -16.79 23.49
N ALA A 73 -10.07 -15.63 24.15
CA ALA A 73 -11.12 -14.65 23.92
C ALA A 73 -10.78 -13.70 22.74
N ASP A 74 -9.52 -13.65 22.31
CA ASP A 74 -9.06 -12.78 21.25
C ASP A 74 -8.90 -13.52 19.92
N GLU A 75 -9.95 -13.43 19.09
CA GLU A 75 -9.99 -14.05 17.76
C GLU A 75 -9.29 -13.23 16.67
N HIS A 76 -8.62 -12.12 17.01
CA HIS A 76 -8.02 -11.25 16.01
C HIS A 76 -6.86 -11.92 15.28
N LYS A 77 -6.94 -11.90 13.95
CA LYS A 77 -5.87 -12.34 13.05
C LYS A 77 -5.33 -11.17 12.23
N GLY A 78 -4.02 -11.12 12.05
CA GLY A 78 -3.38 -9.99 11.40
C GLY A 78 -2.00 -10.31 10.83
N TRP A 79 -1.38 -9.28 10.24
CA TRP A 79 -0.07 -9.38 9.63
C TRP A 79 1.01 -9.67 10.67
N THR A 80 1.92 -10.60 10.34
CA THR A 80 3.01 -11.04 11.21
C THR A 80 4.36 -10.81 10.54
N PHE A 81 5.34 -10.36 11.31
CA PHE A 81 6.74 -10.32 10.91
C PHE A 81 7.36 -11.67 11.24
N VAL A 82 8.03 -12.25 10.24
CA VAL A 82 8.73 -13.53 10.34
C VAL A 82 10.09 -13.33 9.72
N ASP A 83 11.11 -13.90 10.35
CA ASP A 83 12.48 -13.88 9.85
C ASP A 83 12.71 -15.13 8.97
N PRO A 84 12.94 -14.97 7.65
CA PRO A 84 13.20 -16.09 6.75
C PRO A 84 14.47 -16.88 7.11
N GLU A 85 15.44 -16.28 7.81
CA GLU A 85 16.67 -16.95 8.22
C GLU A 85 16.42 -17.99 9.32
N THR A 86 15.43 -17.74 10.17
CA THR A 86 15.08 -18.64 11.30
C THR A 86 13.87 -19.51 11.01
N SER A 87 12.97 -19.08 10.11
CA SER A 87 11.79 -19.83 9.72
C SER A 87 11.54 -19.66 8.23
N SER A 88 11.88 -20.66 7.42
CA SER A 88 11.73 -20.63 5.96
C SER A 88 10.29 -20.75 5.46
N THR A 89 9.37 -21.17 6.33
CA THR A 89 7.95 -21.32 6.00
C THR A 89 7.04 -20.96 7.17
N MET A 90 5.75 -20.73 6.88
CA MET A 90 4.71 -20.49 7.87
C MET A 90 3.40 -21.19 7.47
N THR A 91 2.75 -21.83 8.45
CA THR A 91 1.45 -22.49 8.25
C THR A 91 0.32 -21.48 8.41
N GLY A 92 -0.55 -21.39 7.40
CA GLY A 92 -1.76 -20.57 7.47
C GLY A 92 -2.92 -21.28 8.18
N ALA A 93 -3.98 -20.52 8.47
CA ALA A 93 -5.18 -21.08 9.11
C ALA A 93 -5.87 -22.19 8.30
N ASN A 94 -5.58 -22.31 6.99
CA ASN A 94 -6.06 -23.39 6.14
C ASN A 94 -5.19 -24.65 6.16
N GLY A 95 -4.22 -24.73 7.08
CA GLY A 95 -3.33 -25.88 7.25
C GLY A 95 -2.25 -26.02 6.16
N LYS A 96 -2.23 -25.12 5.16
CA LYS A 96 -1.18 -25.11 4.14
C LYS A 96 0.03 -24.32 4.60
N THR A 97 1.19 -24.71 4.10
CA THR A 97 2.47 -24.06 4.36
C THR A 97 2.82 -23.09 3.23
N TYR A 98 3.29 -21.90 3.58
CA TYR A 98 3.68 -20.84 2.67
C TYR A 98 5.14 -20.44 2.92
N SER A 99 5.85 -20.06 1.86
CA SER A 99 7.22 -19.56 1.97
C SER A 99 7.26 -18.21 2.69
N THR A 100 8.22 -18.02 3.58
CA THR A 100 8.50 -16.72 4.21
C THR A 100 9.47 -15.86 3.39
N ALA A 101 9.96 -16.37 2.25
CA ALA A 101 10.86 -15.64 1.38
C ALA A 101 10.31 -14.25 1.03
N GLY A 102 11.16 -13.22 1.12
CA GLY A 102 10.79 -11.83 0.91
C GLY A 102 10.21 -11.12 2.14
N CYS A 103 9.91 -11.83 3.23
CA CYS A 103 9.63 -11.17 4.51
C CYS A 103 10.90 -10.50 5.03
N ILE A 104 10.71 -9.36 5.70
CA ILE A 104 11.78 -8.64 6.40
C ILE A 104 11.30 -8.48 7.84
N PRO A 105 11.97 -9.07 8.84
CA PRO A 105 11.53 -9.00 10.23
C PRO A 105 11.55 -7.55 10.74
N ASP A 106 10.84 -7.29 11.84
CA ASP A 106 10.93 -6.02 12.53
C ASP A 106 12.24 -5.91 13.32
N THR A 107 13.18 -5.13 12.80
CA THR A 107 14.47 -4.84 13.45
C THR A 107 14.44 -3.58 14.30
N VAL A 108 13.31 -2.87 14.37
CA VAL A 108 13.17 -1.60 15.07
C VAL A 108 12.46 -1.77 16.41
N ASN A 109 11.29 -2.40 16.42
CA ASN A 109 10.54 -2.63 17.65
C ASN A 109 10.61 -4.08 18.13
N HIS A 110 11.15 -4.99 17.31
CA HIS A 110 11.19 -6.43 17.54
C HIS A 110 9.81 -7.03 17.86
N VAL A 111 8.75 -6.47 17.26
CA VAL A 111 7.40 -6.99 17.44
C VAL A 111 7.08 -8.13 16.49
N LYS A 112 6.09 -8.95 16.86
CA LYS A 112 5.69 -10.11 16.05
C LYS A 112 4.56 -9.78 15.09
N PHE A 113 3.68 -8.87 15.46
CA PHE A 113 2.50 -8.49 14.68
C PHE A 113 2.43 -6.99 14.42
N VAL A 114 1.78 -6.60 13.31
CA VAL A 114 1.46 -5.19 13.05
C VAL A 114 0.61 -4.61 14.18
N ARG A 115 -0.30 -5.42 14.76
CA ARG A 115 -1.11 -5.06 15.93
C ARG A 115 -0.26 -4.51 17.09
N ASP A 116 0.87 -5.14 17.36
CA ASP A 116 1.75 -4.78 18.47
C ASP A 116 2.29 -3.35 18.31
N LEU A 117 2.52 -2.88 17.06
CA LEU A 117 2.94 -1.49 16.79
C LEU A 117 1.87 -0.49 17.23
N TYR A 118 0.60 -0.78 16.98
CA TYR A 118 -0.50 0.10 17.37
C TYR A 118 -0.74 0.04 18.88
N GLU A 119 -0.80 -1.15 19.47
CA GLU A 119 -1.01 -1.32 20.91
C GLU A 119 0.14 -0.72 21.73
N LYS A 120 1.36 -0.64 21.17
CA LYS A 120 2.50 0.09 21.76
C LYS A 120 2.26 1.59 21.88
N VAL A 121 1.48 2.19 20.97
CA VAL A 121 1.17 3.63 20.98
C VAL A 121 -0.10 3.92 21.76
N ASP A 122 -1.16 3.15 21.50
CA ASP A 122 -2.49 3.33 22.09
C ASP A 122 -3.27 1.99 22.06
N PRO A 123 -3.71 1.46 23.22
CA PRO A 123 -4.47 0.21 23.28
C PRO A 123 -5.95 0.36 22.87
N ALA A 124 -6.42 1.56 22.51
CA ALA A 124 -7.81 1.75 22.10
C ALA A 124 -8.19 0.86 20.90
N PRO A 125 -9.38 0.22 20.93
CA PRO A 125 -9.82 -0.65 19.85
C PRO A 125 -9.85 0.07 18.49
N ARG A 126 -9.10 -0.46 17.53
CA ARG A 126 -8.99 0.07 16.16
C ARG A 126 -8.68 -1.02 15.15
N THR A 127 -8.73 -0.67 13.88
CA THR A 127 -8.22 -1.53 12.81
C THR A 127 -6.70 -1.44 12.80
N PHE A 128 -6.00 -2.57 12.75
CA PHE A 128 -4.55 -2.60 12.60
C PHE A 128 -4.20 -2.73 11.12
N SER A 129 -3.77 -1.63 10.51
CA SER A 129 -3.61 -1.52 9.06
C SER A 129 -2.14 -1.45 8.63
N VAL A 130 -1.90 -1.67 7.33
CA VAL A 130 -0.64 -1.36 6.65
C VAL A 130 -0.96 -0.56 5.39
N PRO A 131 -0.10 0.38 4.96
CA PRO A 131 1.25 0.66 5.48
C PRO A 131 1.23 1.38 6.84
N VAL A 132 2.32 1.27 7.61
CA VAL A 132 2.57 2.09 8.81
C VAL A 132 3.89 2.82 8.64
N LEU A 133 3.84 4.16 8.67
CA LEU A 133 5.03 4.99 8.74
C LEU A 133 5.34 5.28 10.20
N TRP A 134 6.48 4.79 10.67
CA TRP A 134 6.88 4.82 12.07
C TRP A 134 8.03 5.81 12.31
N ASP A 135 7.94 6.55 13.41
CA ASP A 135 9.02 7.38 13.91
C ASP A 135 9.81 6.64 14.99
N LYS A 136 11.07 6.30 14.71
CA LYS A 136 11.94 5.57 15.65
C LYS A 136 12.32 6.41 16.87
N LYS A 137 12.35 7.74 16.73
CA LYS A 137 12.79 8.66 17.79
C LYS A 137 11.72 8.85 18.86
N THR A 138 10.48 9.05 18.43
CA THR A 138 9.34 9.23 19.35
C THR A 138 8.56 7.95 19.59
N GLN A 139 8.97 6.84 18.95
CA GLN A 139 8.34 5.53 19.06
C GLN A 139 6.82 5.59 18.84
N THR A 140 6.41 6.23 17.74
CA THR A 140 4.99 6.44 17.41
C THR A 140 4.70 6.25 15.94
N ILE A 141 3.42 6.11 15.61
CA ILE A 141 2.93 6.08 14.23
C ILE A 141 2.79 7.52 13.73
N VAL A 142 3.48 7.84 12.64
CA VAL A 142 3.36 9.12 11.93
C VAL A 142 2.09 9.12 11.10
N SER A 143 1.92 8.12 10.24
CA SER A 143 0.73 7.95 9.42
C SER A 143 0.48 6.47 9.13
N GLU A 144 -0.80 6.13 8.96
CA GLU A 144 -1.28 4.86 8.44
C GLU A 144 -2.06 5.03 7.11
N GLU A 145 -2.09 6.24 6.56
CA GLU A 145 -2.82 6.56 5.32
C GLU A 145 -1.89 6.43 4.11
N SER A 146 -2.22 5.53 3.19
CA SER A 146 -1.37 5.13 2.07
C SER A 146 -1.02 6.29 1.13
N ALA A 147 -1.99 7.13 0.76
CA ALA A 147 -1.75 8.24 -0.17
C ALA A 147 -1.01 9.41 0.52
N GLY A 148 -1.34 9.69 1.77
CA GLY A 148 -0.69 10.65 2.64
C GLY A 148 0.76 10.29 2.89
N ILE A 149 1.06 9.01 3.13
CA ILE A 149 2.44 8.52 3.22
C ILE A 149 3.16 8.73 1.90
N LEU A 150 2.58 8.35 0.75
CA LEU A 150 3.20 8.55 -0.57
C LEU A 150 3.60 10.02 -0.77
N ARG A 151 2.67 10.97 -0.56
CA ARG A 151 2.92 12.40 -0.71
C ARG A 151 3.93 12.94 0.32
N THR A 152 3.87 12.41 1.54
CA THR A 152 4.82 12.73 2.62
C THR A 152 6.23 12.31 2.25
N LEU A 153 6.41 11.13 1.64
CA LEU A 153 7.71 10.67 1.18
C LEU A 153 8.23 11.52 0.01
N ASP A 154 7.36 11.83 -0.97
CA ASP A 154 7.69 12.63 -2.15
C ASP A 154 8.11 14.06 -1.79
N SER A 155 7.40 14.72 -0.88
CA SER A 155 7.69 16.11 -0.52
C SER A 155 8.67 16.27 0.65
N GLY A 156 8.57 15.40 1.66
CA GLY A 156 9.30 15.55 2.92
C GLY A 156 10.81 15.42 2.77
N PHE A 157 11.29 14.57 1.86
CA PHE A 157 12.71 14.19 1.78
C PHE A 157 13.49 14.80 0.62
N ARG A 158 12.88 15.65 -0.23
CA ARG A 158 13.52 16.13 -1.47
C ARG A 158 14.83 16.89 -1.23
N GLU A 159 14.94 17.61 -0.12
CA GLU A 159 16.17 18.33 0.24
C GLU A 159 17.30 17.39 0.72
N LEU A 160 16.94 16.20 1.21
CA LEU A 160 17.88 15.22 1.77
C LEU A 160 18.30 14.15 0.76
N VAL A 161 17.41 13.79 -0.15
CA VAL A 161 17.61 12.76 -1.17
C VAL A 161 17.17 13.33 -2.51
N GLN A 162 18.14 13.51 -3.40
CA GLN A 162 17.85 13.95 -4.76
C GLN A 162 17.20 12.82 -5.53
N SER A 163 16.00 13.08 -6.07
CA SER A 163 15.30 12.18 -6.96
C SER A 163 14.91 12.91 -8.25
N ASN A 164 15.12 12.21 -9.37
CA ASN A 164 14.64 12.64 -10.68
C ASN A 164 13.15 12.32 -10.89
N VAL A 165 12.54 11.58 -9.96
CA VAL A 165 11.10 11.32 -9.91
C VAL A 165 10.45 12.34 -8.99
N HIS A 166 9.34 12.91 -9.45
CA HIS A 166 8.47 13.73 -8.61
C HIS A 166 7.04 13.23 -8.77
N LEU A 167 6.50 12.61 -7.72
CA LEU A 167 5.22 11.92 -7.81
C LEU A 167 4.03 12.88 -7.73
N TYR A 168 4.18 14.04 -7.09
CA TYR A 168 3.10 15.03 -6.95
C TYR A 168 3.58 16.50 -7.14
N PRO A 169 4.13 16.83 -8.34
CA PRO A 169 4.55 18.19 -8.70
C PRO A 169 3.43 19.20 -8.65
N GLU A 170 3.75 20.42 -8.17
CA GLU A 170 2.79 21.50 -7.94
C GLU A 170 1.99 21.85 -9.19
N GLU A 171 2.67 21.92 -10.33
CA GLU A 171 2.10 22.27 -11.64
C GLU A 171 1.15 21.22 -12.21
N LEU A 172 1.23 19.95 -11.77
CA LEU A 172 0.34 18.88 -12.22
C LEU A 172 -0.69 18.44 -11.18
N ARG A 173 -0.71 19.01 -9.97
CA ARG A 173 -1.57 18.53 -8.86
C ARG A 173 -3.04 18.44 -9.24
N ALA A 174 -3.57 19.46 -9.90
CA ALA A 174 -4.97 19.48 -10.30
C ALA A 174 -5.32 18.34 -11.27
N GLU A 175 -4.45 18.07 -12.25
CA GLU A 175 -4.63 16.97 -13.21
C GLU A 175 -4.43 15.60 -12.54
N ILE A 176 -3.45 15.47 -11.65
CA ILE A 176 -3.21 14.25 -10.87
C ILE A 176 -4.41 13.94 -9.97
N ASP A 177 -4.93 14.92 -9.24
CA ASP A 177 -6.11 14.76 -8.40
C ASP A 177 -7.34 14.40 -9.23
N ALA A 178 -7.52 15.01 -10.41
CA ALA A 178 -8.60 14.64 -11.32
C ALA A 178 -8.47 13.21 -11.84
N ALA A 179 -7.28 12.77 -12.24
CA ALA A 179 -7.02 11.39 -12.66
C ALA A 179 -7.26 10.39 -11.51
N ASN A 180 -6.81 10.74 -10.31
CA ASN A 180 -6.98 9.94 -9.11
C ASN A 180 -8.44 9.78 -8.71
N ASN A 181 -9.21 10.87 -8.71
CA ASN A 181 -10.62 10.87 -8.36
C ASN A 181 -11.51 10.31 -9.48
N GLY A 182 -11.03 10.35 -10.73
CA GLY A 182 -11.66 9.74 -11.90
C GLY A 182 -11.15 8.34 -12.15
N ILE A 183 -10.44 8.15 -13.27
CA ILE A 183 -10.13 6.82 -13.84
C ILE A 183 -9.43 5.88 -12.85
N VAL A 184 -8.52 6.36 -12.00
CA VAL A 184 -7.83 5.52 -11.02
C VAL A 184 -8.81 4.98 -9.98
N THR A 185 -9.69 5.84 -9.45
CA THR A 185 -10.72 5.44 -8.49
C THR A 185 -11.78 4.56 -9.14
N GLU A 186 -12.21 4.87 -10.36
CA GLU A 186 -13.15 4.03 -11.13
C GLU A 186 -12.63 2.60 -11.24
N VAL A 187 -11.42 2.40 -11.77
CA VAL A 187 -10.80 1.08 -11.92
C VAL A 187 -10.59 0.40 -10.57
N THR A 188 -10.01 1.11 -9.60
CA THR A 188 -9.64 0.53 -8.30
C THR A 188 -10.86 0.12 -7.48
N MET A 189 -11.86 0.98 -7.38
CA MET A 189 -13.05 0.71 -6.56
C MET A 189 -13.97 -0.31 -7.23
N SER A 190 -14.15 -0.28 -8.55
CA SER A 190 -14.95 -1.30 -9.24
C SER A 190 -14.33 -2.68 -9.09
N PHE A 191 -13.01 -2.78 -9.22
CA PHE A 191 -12.27 -4.04 -9.05
C PHE A 191 -12.39 -4.57 -7.63
N PHE A 192 -12.08 -3.77 -6.60
CA PHE A 192 -12.20 -4.25 -5.21
C PHE A 192 -13.64 -4.54 -4.81
N LYS A 193 -14.60 -3.76 -5.33
CA LYS A 193 -16.01 -4.07 -5.11
C LYS A 193 -16.36 -5.43 -5.71
N LYS A 194 -15.93 -5.75 -6.94
CA LYS A 194 -16.12 -7.09 -7.51
C LYS A 194 -15.52 -8.17 -6.59
N VAL A 195 -14.27 -8.02 -6.18
CA VAL A 195 -13.53 -9.04 -5.41
C VAL A 195 -14.13 -9.29 -4.02
N PHE A 196 -14.63 -8.25 -3.36
CA PHE A 196 -15.10 -8.33 -1.97
C PHE A 196 -16.63 -8.22 -1.83
N SER A 197 -17.38 -8.20 -2.93
CA SER A 197 -18.84 -8.19 -2.91
C SER A 197 -19.38 -9.44 -2.19
N PRO A 198 -20.30 -9.30 -1.22
CA PRO A 198 -20.91 -10.43 -0.53
C PRO A 198 -21.98 -11.12 -1.39
N SER A 199 -22.49 -10.46 -2.44
CA SER A 199 -23.53 -10.99 -3.32
C SER A 199 -23.04 -11.17 -4.77
N PRO A 200 -23.46 -12.26 -5.46
CA PRO A 200 -23.13 -12.47 -6.87
C PRO A 200 -23.63 -11.36 -7.79
N GLU A 201 -24.79 -10.78 -7.49
CA GLU A 201 -25.37 -9.70 -8.29
C GLU A 201 -24.54 -8.41 -8.21
N GLU A 202 -24.15 -7.99 -7.01
CA GLU A 202 -23.28 -6.82 -6.85
C GLU A 202 -21.89 -7.07 -7.44
N ALA A 203 -21.37 -8.30 -7.37
CA ALA A 203 -20.12 -8.67 -8.01
C ALA A 203 -20.21 -8.52 -9.53
N SER A 204 -21.28 -9.01 -10.16
CA SER A 204 -21.50 -8.89 -11.61
C SER A 204 -21.69 -7.44 -12.06
N GLN A 205 -22.43 -6.63 -11.29
CA GLN A 205 -22.57 -5.20 -11.59
C GLN A 205 -21.24 -4.44 -11.45
N ALA A 206 -20.44 -4.78 -10.43
CA ALA A 206 -19.12 -4.19 -10.23
C ALA A 206 -18.13 -4.62 -11.32
N GLU A 207 -18.24 -5.85 -11.79
CA GLU A 207 -17.46 -6.39 -12.91
C GLU A 207 -17.75 -5.62 -14.20
N ALA A 208 -19.02 -5.44 -14.57
CA ALA A 208 -19.38 -4.67 -15.77
C ALA A 208 -18.76 -3.26 -15.74
N LYS A 209 -18.84 -2.58 -14.58
CA LYS A 209 -18.21 -1.28 -14.36
C LYS A 209 -16.68 -1.34 -14.45
N ALA A 210 -16.07 -2.41 -13.96
CA ALA A 210 -14.62 -2.59 -14.08
C ALA A 210 -14.20 -2.72 -15.53
N TYR A 211 -14.93 -3.47 -16.37
CA TYR A 211 -14.63 -3.58 -17.79
C TYR A 211 -14.81 -2.27 -18.55
N GLU A 212 -15.84 -1.48 -18.21
CA GLU A 212 -16.01 -0.13 -18.75
C GLU A 212 -14.82 0.78 -18.36
N ALA A 213 -14.43 0.76 -17.08
CA ALA A 213 -13.30 1.54 -16.59
C ALA A 213 -11.97 1.12 -17.25
N LEU A 214 -11.72 -0.18 -17.43
CA LEU A 214 -10.55 -0.69 -18.14
C LEU A 214 -10.56 -0.28 -19.61
N ALA A 215 -11.71 -0.29 -20.28
CA ALA A 215 -11.81 0.17 -21.67
C ALA A 215 -11.47 1.66 -21.80
N LYS A 216 -11.98 2.51 -20.88
CA LYS A 216 -11.62 3.94 -20.82
C LYS A 216 -10.13 4.13 -20.56
N LEU A 217 -9.57 3.40 -19.59
CA LEU A 217 -8.15 3.46 -19.25
C LEU A 217 -7.28 3.05 -20.44
N ASN A 218 -7.64 1.98 -21.14
CA ASN A 218 -6.92 1.52 -22.33
C ASN A 218 -6.93 2.58 -23.43
N ALA A 219 -8.05 3.28 -23.64
CA ALA A 219 -8.10 4.39 -24.60
C ALA A 219 -7.19 5.56 -24.19
N ILE A 220 -7.14 5.92 -22.91
CA ILE A 220 -6.22 6.95 -22.39
C ILE A 220 -4.75 6.54 -22.64
N LEU A 221 -4.40 5.30 -22.29
CA LEU A 221 -3.04 4.79 -22.42
C LEU A 221 -2.63 4.46 -23.86
N ALA A 222 -3.58 4.44 -24.80
CA ALA A 222 -3.27 4.34 -26.23
C ALA A 222 -2.66 5.66 -26.77
N GLU A 223 -2.99 6.79 -26.15
CA GLU A 223 -2.52 8.11 -26.57
C GLU A 223 -1.36 8.62 -25.72
N LYS A 224 -1.24 8.14 -24.48
CA LYS A 224 -0.27 8.64 -23.49
C LYS A 224 0.45 7.49 -22.81
N ARG A 225 1.74 7.68 -22.52
CA ARG A 225 2.55 6.70 -21.78
C ARG A 225 2.21 6.67 -20.27
N PHE A 226 1.87 7.82 -19.71
CA PHE A 226 1.51 8.01 -18.29
C PHE A 226 0.15 8.70 -18.20
N LEU A 227 -0.52 8.57 -17.06
CA LEU A 227 -1.84 9.16 -16.85
C LEU A 227 -1.81 10.70 -16.92
N VAL A 228 -0.75 11.31 -16.36
CA VAL A 228 -0.59 12.76 -16.27
C VAL A 228 0.87 13.13 -16.50
N GLY A 229 1.12 14.14 -17.34
CA GLY A 229 2.46 14.61 -17.67
C GLY A 229 3.29 13.62 -18.50
N GLU A 230 4.62 13.77 -18.45
CA GLU A 230 5.59 12.98 -19.23
C GLU A 230 6.35 11.93 -18.40
N GLY A 231 6.07 11.83 -17.11
CA GLY A 231 6.74 10.93 -16.18
C GLY A 231 5.76 10.23 -15.23
N VAL A 232 6.29 9.30 -14.43
CA VAL A 232 5.51 8.59 -13.42
C VAL A 232 5.05 9.57 -12.33
N THR A 233 3.74 9.61 -12.10
CA THR A 233 3.11 10.36 -11.00
C THR A 233 2.50 9.41 -9.97
N GLU A 234 1.99 9.95 -8.86
CA GLU A 234 1.25 9.14 -7.88
C GLU A 234 0.01 8.47 -8.47
N ALA A 235 -0.59 9.02 -9.54
CA ALA A 235 -1.73 8.41 -10.21
C ALA A 235 -1.34 7.07 -10.85
N ASP A 236 -0.19 7.03 -11.54
CA ASP A 236 0.36 5.81 -12.14
C ASP A 236 0.73 4.79 -11.05
N VAL A 237 1.38 5.23 -9.97
CA VAL A 237 1.73 4.35 -8.84
C VAL A 237 0.47 3.74 -8.21
N ARG A 238 -0.58 4.54 -8.00
CA ARG A 238 -1.84 4.07 -7.40
C ARG A 238 -2.54 3.06 -8.31
N LEU A 239 -2.59 3.32 -9.61
CA LEU A 239 -3.21 2.46 -10.60
C LEU A 239 -2.45 1.16 -10.79
N PHE A 240 -1.12 1.21 -10.94
CA PHE A 240 -0.26 0.05 -11.21
C PHE A 240 -0.49 -1.07 -10.18
N HIS A 241 -0.57 -0.72 -8.90
CA HIS A 241 -0.77 -1.70 -7.82
C HIS A 241 -2.16 -2.36 -7.83
N THR A 242 -3.14 -1.75 -8.47
CA THR A 242 -4.42 -2.39 -8.78
C THR A 242 -4.26 -3.33 -9.98
N LEU A 243 -3.68 -2.84 -11.07
CA LEU A 243 -3.55 -3.59 -12.33
C LEU A 243 -2.79 -4.90 -12.16
N ILE A 244 -1.60 -4.88 -11.54
CA ILE A 244 -0.77 -6.11 -11.39
C ILE A 244 -1.43 -7.21 -10.56
N ARG A 245 -2.51 -6.90 -9.84
CA ARG A 245 -3.28 -7.86 -9.05
C ARG A 245 -4.53 -8.34 -9.78
N LEU A 246 -4.95 -7.64 -10.83
CA LEU A 246 -6.26 -7.84 -11.44
C LEU A 246 -6.43 -9.28 -11.90
N ASP A 247 -5.53 -9.77 -12.75
CA ASP A 247 -5.58 -11.12 -13.30
C ASP A 247 -5.44 -12.23 -12.25
N VAL A 248 -4.76 -11.96 -11.13
CA VAL A 248 -4.63 -12.92 -10.02
C VAL A 248 -5.98 -13.22 -9.35
N TYR A 249 -6.89 -12.24 -9.34
CA TYR A 249 -8.23 -12.39 -8.77
C TYR A 249 -9.30 -12.75 -9.81
N GLN A 250 -8.93 -12.87 -11.09
CA GLN A 250 -9.88 -13.20 -12.14
C GLN A 250 -9.99 -14.71 -12.38
N GLN A 251 -11.20 -15.13 -12.73
CA GLN A 251 -11.44 -16.47 -13.24
C GLN A 251 -11.02 -16.54 -14.70
N LYS A 252 -10.65 -17.73 -15.17
CA LYS A 252 -10.21 -17.96 -16.56
C LYS A 252 -11.20 -17.47 -17.64
N SER A 253 -12.49 -17.40 -17.32
CA SER A 253 -13.55 -16.95 -18.23
C SER A 253 -13.76 -15.43 -18.24
N GLU A 254 -13.15 -14.70 -17.31
CA GLU A 254 -13.27 -13.26 -17.15
C GLU A 254 -12.22 -12.54 -18.01
N LYS A 255 -12.39 -11.22 -18.22
CA LYS A 255 -11.52 -10.48 -19.14
C LYS A 255 -10.20 -10.09 -18.51
N HIS A 256 -9.08 -10.58 -19.04
CA HIS A 256 -7.75 -10.33 -18.48
C HIS A 256 -7.11 -9.04 -19.02
N LEU A 257 -6.05 -8.56 -18.35
CA LEU A 257 -5.32 -7.37 -18.81
C LEU A 257 -4.74 -7.54 -20.22
N THR A 258 -4.44 -8.77 -20.64
CA THR A 258 -4.00 -9.12 -21.99
C THR A 258 -5.02 -8.78 -23.08
N GLU A 259 -6.28 -8.52 -22.73
CA GLU A 259 -7.31 -8.04 -23.66
C GLU A 259 -7.28 -6.51 -23.86
N TYR A 260 -6.40 -5.81 -23.14
CA TYR A 260 -6.24 -4.36 -23.17
C TYR A 260 -4.79 -3.99 -23.51
N PRO A 261 -4.40 -3.98 -24.80
CA PRO A 261 -2.99 -3.92 -25.21
C PRO A 261 -2.21 -2.71 -24.68
N SER A 262 -2.86 -1.54 -24.55
CA SER A 262 -2.22 -0.34 -24.03
C SER A 262 -2.03 -0.40 -22.52
N ILE A 263 -2.95 -1.06 -21.80
CA ILE A 263 -2.76 -1.35 -20.37
C ILE A 263 -1.66 -2.39 -20.20
N GLU A 264 -1.71 -3.49 -20.96
CA GLU A 264 -0.73 -4.56 -20.91
C GLU A 264 0.68 -4.04 -21.13
N ALA A 265 0.89 -3.15 -22.12
CA ALA A 265 2.19 -2.53 -22.37
C ALA A 265 2.76 -1.77 -21.15
N VAL A 266 1.89 -1.12 -20.37
CA VAL A 266 2.30 -0.37 -19.16
C VAL A 266 2.48 -1.31 -17.95
N SER A 267 1.71 -2.39 -17.86
CA SER A 267 1.80 -3.35 -16.74
C SER A 267 2.86 -4.46 -16.94
N SER A 268 3.23 -4.76 -18.18
CA SER A 268 4.21 -5.80 -18.54
C SER A 268 5.64 -5.27 -18.73
N ALA A 269 5.78 -3.96 -18.98
CA ALA A 269 7.09 -3.35 -18.96
C ALA A 269 7.64 -3.42 -17.52
N HIS A 270 8.66 -4.26 -17.32
CA HIS A 270 9.45 -4.49 -16.08
C HIS A 270 9.02 -5.67 -15.19
N CYS A 271 8.87 -6.87 -15.77
CA CYS A 271 9.37 -8.09 -15.13
C CYS A 271 10.73 -8.46 -15.72
#